data_AF-A0A317X223-F1
#
_entry.id   AF-A0A317X223-F1
#
_cell.length_a   1.000
_cell.length_b   1.000
_cell.length_c   1.000
_cell.angle_alpha   90.00
_cell.angle_beta   90.00
_cell.angle_gamma   90.00
#
_symmetry.space_group_name_H-M   'P 1'
#
loop_
_entity.id
_entity.type
_entity.pdbx_description
1 polymer ?
#
loop_
_entity_poly.entity_id
_entity_poly.type
_entity_poly.pdbx_seq_one_letter_code
_entity_poly.pdbx_strand_id
1 'polypeptide(L)'
;MELLPSFGCLGLAGATLLWWYFHYILVTHPDFLTDLFRNDEVYPKLGINIRAPGGVLGTFSGDNIINSGHANWATYTSIMKPGIVQQFDLGPIQQKANRLADRLIQAQKESGHNKGILVMPWLARLTQDVMSLCLFGYDLQIAQDRLRSEVLDATRLSSSPDAVQNLPYLTSVIYEVLRLYPPVVEMINHTSARAAYLGGKFPIQPGTNIGWNAYGVHTNPDLWGADAGDFNPE
;
A
#
# COMPACT_ATOMS: atom_id res chain seq x y z
N MET A 1 -17.86 -39.13 -8.79
CA MET A 1 -16.95 -38.82 -9.91
C MET A 1 -17.83 -38.40 -11.08
N GLU A 2 -18.28 -37.15 -11.05
CA GLU A 2 -18.99 -36.53 -12.18
C GLU A 2 -18.29 -35.20 -12.47
N LEU A 3 -17.81 -35.10 -13.70
CA LEU A 3 -17.08 -33.99 -14.27
C LEU A 3 -18.06 -32.85 -14.53
N LEU A 4 -17.84 -31.68 -13.91
CA LEU A 4 -18.43 -30.42 -14.37
C LEU A 4 -17.48 -29.79 -15.41
N PRO A 5 -17.92 -29.63 -16.67
CA PRO A 5 -17.11 -29.05 -17.73
C PRO A 5 -17.38 -27.54 -17.83
N SER A 6 -16.34 -26.72 -17.62
CA SER A 6 -16.09 -25.42 -18.31
C SER A 6 -15.18 -24.50 -17.47
N PHE A 7 -13.93 -24.90 -17.24
CA PHE A 7 -12.93 -24.09 -16.53
C PHE A 7 -12.12 -23.17 -17.47
N GLY A 8 -12.39 -23.18 -18.77
CA GLY A 8 -11.63 -22.42 -19.78
C GLY A 8 -11.94 -20.93 -19.87
N CYS A 9 -13.03 -20.43 -19.27
CA CYS A 9 -13.44 -19.02 -19.43
C CYS A 9 -12.95 -18.06 -18.34
N LEU A 10 -12.45 -18.55 -17.19
CA LEU A 10 -12.02 -17.64 -16.12
C LEU A 10 -10.71 -16.90 -16.46
N GLY A 11 -9.78 -17.55 -17.15
CA GLY A 11 -8.52 -16.94 -17.56
C GLY A 11 -8.65 -15.80 -18.60
N LEU A 12 -9.79 -15.71 -19.30
CA LEU A 12 -10.05 -14.69 -20.33
C LEU A 12 -10.88 -13.50 -19.81
N ALA A 13 -11.36 -13.54 -18.55
CA ALA A 13 -12.25 -12.52 -17.98
C ALA A 13 -11.68 -11.80 -16.75
N GLY A 14 -10.36 -11.87 -16.52
CA GLY A 14 -9.71 -11.17 -15.41
C GLY A 14 -9.93 -11.79 -14.02
N ALA A 15 -10.19 -13.10 -13.95
CA ALA A 15 -10.25 -13.84 -12.70
C ALA A 15 -9.29 -15.04 -12.77
N THR A 16 -8.11 -14.89 -12.17
CA THR A 16 -7.08 -15.94 -12.18
C THR A 16 -7.19 -16.77 -10.90
N LEU A 17 -7.31 -18.10 -11.03
CA LEU A 17 -7.31 -19.03 -9.90
C LEU A 17 -5.86 -19.38 -9.54
N LEU A 18 -5.33 -18.89 -8.41
CA LEU A 18 -3.99 -19.27 -7.92
C LEU A 18 -4.08 -20.39 -6.87
N TRP A 19 -3.24 -21.42 -7.01
CA TRP A 19 -3.28 -22.66 -6.22
C TRP A 19 -2.25 -22.62 -5.08
N TRP A 20 -2.70 -22.36 -3.85
CA TRP A 20 -1.93 -22.61 -2.61
C TRP A 20 -2.87 -23.00 -1.46
N TYR A 21 -3.12 -24.31 -1.26
CA TYR A 21 -3.83 -24.96 -0.13
C TYR A 21 -5.21 -24.40 0.33
N PHE A 22 -5.68 -23.28 -0.22
CA PHE A 22 -6.96 -22.63 0.01
C PHE A 22 -7.53 -22.21 -1.35
N HIS A 23 -8.78 -22.57 -1.64
CA HIS A 23 -9.47 -22.10 -2.83
C HIS A 23 -9.95 -20.66 -2.59
N TYR A 24 -9.50 -19.72 -3.42
CA TYR A 24 -10.00 -18.35 -3.44
C TYR A 24 -10.13 -17.82 -4.86
N ILE A 25 -10.97 -16.80 -5.04
CA ILE A 25 -11.17 -16.08 -6.29
C ILE A 25 -10.40 -14.77 -6.19
N LEU A 26 -9.52 -14.50 -7.16
CA LEU A 26 -8.78 -13.25 -7.23
C LEU A 26 -9.40 -12.33 -8.28
N VAL A 27 -9.86 -11.16 -7.85
CA VAL A 27 -10.49 -10.14 -8.69
C VAL A 27 -9.46 -9.14 -9.20
N THR A 28 -9.33 -9.00 -10.52
CA THR A 28 -8.43 -8.01 -11.16
C THR A 28 -9.18 -6.97 -11.99
N HIS A 29 -10.49 -7.16 -12.23
CA HIS A 29 -11.29 -6.23 -13.02
C HIS A 29 -12.06 -5.23 -12.13
N PRO A 30 -12.06 -3.93 -12.44
CA PRO A 30 -12.67 -2.87 -11.63
C PRO A 30 -14.17 -3.04 -11.37
N ASP A 31 -14.93 -3.53 -12.36
CA ASP A 31 -16.38 -3.71 -12.21
C ASP A 31 -16.71 -4.73 -11.12
N PHE A 32 -15.98 -5.85 -11.11
CA PHE A 32 -16.12 -6.90 -10.11
C PHE A 32 -15.59 -6.46 -8.76
N LEU A 33 -14.52 -5.65 -8.75
CA LEU A 33 -13.99 -5.07 -7.53
C LEU A 33 -14.97 -4.08 -6.89
N THR A 34 -15.65 -3.29 -7.72
CA THR A 34 -16.69 -2.35 -7.27
C THR A 34 -17.87 -3.10 -6.68
N ASP A 35 -18.32 -4.17 -7.33
CA ASP A 35 -19.36 -5.06 -6.78
C ASP A 35 -18.92 -5.68 -5.45
N LEU A 36 -17.69 -6.19 -5.37
CA LEU A 36 -17.12 -6.78 -4.16
C LEU A 36 -17.12 -5.79 -2.99
N PHE A 37 -16.63 -4.56 -3.21
CA PHE A 37 -16.47 -3.55 -2.15
C PHE A 37 -17.77 -2.86 -1.76
N ARG A 38 -18.75 -2.75 -2.65
CA ARG A 38 -20.06 -2.14 -2.33
C ARG A 38 -20.97 -3.06 -1.54
N ASN A 39 -20.81 -4.37 -1.68
CA ASN A 39 -21.70 -5.36 -1.08
C ASN A 39 -21.05 -6.09 0.11
N ASP A 40 -20.64 -5.36 1.15
CA ASP A 40 -19.99 -5.95 2.35
C ASP A 40 -20.91 -6.94 3.09
N GLU A 41 -22.23 -6.82 2.98
CA GLU A 41 -23.16 -7.82 3.53
C GLU A 41 -23.09 -9.18 2.79
N VAL A 42 -22.76 -9.15 1.50
CA VAL A 42 -22.64 -10.37 0.67
C VAL A 42 -21.22 -10.92 0.75
N TYR A 43 -20.24 -10.03 0.77
CA TYR A 43 -18.82 -10.33 0.79
C TYR A 43 -18.15 -9.65 1.99
N PRO A 44 -18.48 -10.02 3.24
CA PRO A 44 -17.89 -9.38 4.41
C PRO A 44 -16.38 -9.57 4.45
N LYS A 45 -15.69 -8.56 5.02
CA LYS A 45 -14.29 -8.72 5.40
C LYS A 45 -14.17 -9.73 6.53
N LEU A 46 -13.34 -10.76 6.33
CA LEU A 46 -13.03 -11.77 7.33
C LEU A 46 -11.51 -11.91 7.52
N GLY A 47 -11.08 -11.82 8.77
CA GLY A 47 -9.70 -12.06 9.15
C GLY A 47 -9.24 -13.49 8.89
N ILE A 48 -7.92 -13.66 8.75
CA ILE A 48 -7.30 -14.97 8.57
C ILE A 48 -7.55 -15.90 9.76
N ASN A 49 -7.77 -15.33 10.95
CA ASN A 49 -8.22 -16.05 12.15
C ASN A 49 -9.57 -16.76 11.97
N ILE A 50 -10.46 -16.22 11.14
CA ILE A 50 -11.77 -16.80 10.84
C ILE A 50 -11.68 -17.72 9.62
N ARG A 51 -10.95 -17.31 8.57
CA ARG A 51 -10.85 -18.07 7.30
C ARG A 51 -9.96 -19.30 7.40
N ALA A 52 -8.97 -19.29 8.29
CA ALA A 52 -8.03 -20.38 8.53
C ALA A 52 -7.79 -20.55 10.04
N PRO A 53 -8.80 -21.02 10.80
CA PRO A 53 -8.71 -21.14 12.25
C PRO A 53 -7.60 -22.11 12.66
N GLY A 54 -6.87 -21.79 13.73
CA GLY A 54 -5.74 -22.59 14.22
C GLY A 54 -4.41 -22.36 13.50
N GLY A 55 -4.39 -21.57 12.42
CA GLY A 55 -3.14 -21.14 11.78
C GLY A 55 -2.38 -20.12 12.62
N VAL A 56 -1.04 -20.20 12.62
CA VAL A 56 -0.16 -19.28 13.37
C VAL A 56 -0.46 -17.83 13.06
N LEU A 57 -0.66 -17.49 11.78
CA LEU A 57 -1.00 -16.13 11.35
C LEU A 57 -2.36 -15.68 11.89
N GLY A 58 -3.37 -16.55 11.90
CA GLY A 58 -4.69 -16.24 12.46
C GLY A 58 -4.64 -15.98 13.96
N THR A 59 -3.94 -16.84 14.70
CA THR A 59 -3.75 -16.66 16.14
C THR A 59 -2.96 -15.38 16.46
N PHE A 60 -1.93 -15.08 15.67
CA PHE A 60 -1.10 -13.89 15.87
C PHE A 60 -1.82 -12.59 15.49
N SER A 61 -2.46 -12.54 14.32
CA SER A 61 -3.04 -11.30 13.79
C SER A 61 -4.41 -10.95 14.38
N GLY A 62 -5.15 -11.96 14.88
CA GLY A 62 -6.50 -11.80 15.40
C GLY A 62 -7.43 -11.04 14.44
N ASP A 63 -8.42 -10.36 15.03
CA ASP A 63 -9.20 -9.33 14.33
C ASP A 63 -8.43 -7.99 14.32
N ASN A 64 -8.50 -7.27 13.21
CA ASN A 64 -7.72 -6.03 13.01
C ASN A 64 -8.39 -5.09 12.01
N ILE A 65 -7.87 -3.86 11.89
CA ILE A 65 -8.46 -2.80 11.06
C ILE A 65 -8.55 -3.14 9.56
N ILE A 66 -7.72 -4.05 9.05
CA ILE A 66 -7.71 -4.43 7.63
C ILE A 66 -8.82 -5.45 7.33
N ASN A 67 -9.20 -6.25 8.33
CA ASN A 67 -10.02 -7.44 8.15
C ASN A 67 -11.35 -7.41 8.93
N SER A 68 -11.58 -6.38 9.74
CA SER A 68 -12.79 -6.23 10.55
C SER A 68 -13.97 -5.74 9.71
N GLY A 69 -15.15 -6.24 10.04
CA GLY A 69 -16.42 -5.75 9.52
C GLY A 69 -16.89 -4.48 10.21
N HIS A 70 -17.99 -3.91 9.71
CA HIS A 70 -18.51 -2.58 10.03
C HIS A 70 -18.31 -2.06 11.46
N ALA A 71 -18.78 -2.77 12.51
CA ALA A 71 -18.73 -2.27 13.88
C ALA A 71 -17.30 -2.15 14.43
N ASN A 72 -16.52 -3.23 14.37
CA ASN A 72 -15.14 -3.24 14.85
C ASN A 72 -14.26 -2.30 14.02
N TRP A 73 -14.45 -2.29 12.69
CA TRP A 73 -13.75 -1.37 11.79
C TRP A 73 -14.03 0.09 12.15
N ALA A 74 -15.29 0.44 12.44
CA ALA A 74 -15.66 1.80 12.85
C ALA A 74 -14.97 2.21 14.15
N THR A 75 -14.91 1.30 15.14
CA THR A 75 -14.17 1.53 16.38
C THR A 75 -12.68 1.74 16.13
N TYR A 76 -12.01 0.82 15.43
CA TYR A 76 -10.59 0.94 15.11
C TYR A 76 -10.28 2.23 14.33
N THR A 77 -11.11 2.55 13.34
CA THR A 77 -10.96 3.75 12.53
C THR A 77 -11.18 5.01 13.38
N SER A 78 -12.17 5.05 14.27
CA SER A 78 -12.38 6.22 15.16
C SER A 78 -11.18 6.50 16.07
N ILE A 79 -10.46 5.46 16.50
CA ILE A 79 -9.28 5.57 17.34
C ILE A 79 -8.07 6.05 16.52
N MET A 80 -7.85 5.46 15.34
CA MET A 80 -6.66 5.72 14.52
C MET A 80 -6.77 7.01 13.69
N LYS A 81 -7.95 7.33 13.17
CA LYS A 81 -8.16 8.40 12.19
C LYS A 81 -7.63 9.75 12.66
N PRO A 82 -7.85 10.21 13.92
CA PRO A 82 -7.29 11.48 14.38
C PRO A 82 -5.77 11.57 14.24
N GLY A 83 -5.03 10.49 14.50
CA GLY A 83 -3.57 10.46 14.34
C GLY A 83 -3.10 10.39 12.88
N ILE A 84 -3.93 9.86 11.97
CA ILE A 84 -3.60 9.77 10.54
C ILE A 84 -3.94 11.07 9.79
N VAL A 85 -5.08 11.69 10.11
CA VAL A 85 -5.56 12.91 9.42
C VAL A 85 -5.05 14.20 10.05
N GLN A 86 -4.21 14.10 11.10
CA GLN A 86 -3.60 15.27 11.69
C GLN A 86 -2.77 16.02 10.65
N GLN A 87 -2.72 17.35 10.78
CA GLN A 87 -1.77 18.14 10.00
C GLN A 87 -0.37 17.84 10.50
N PHE A 88 0.44 17.26 9.63
CA PHE A 88 1.86 17.08 9.90
C PHE A 88 2.60 18.39 9.65
N ASP A 89 3.43 18.81 10.59
CA ASP A 89 4.42 19.84 10.32
C ASP A 89 5.39 19.30 9.26
N LEU A 90 5.34 19.86 8.06
CA LEU A 90 6.21 19.46 6.95
C LEU A 90 7.63 19.99 7.09
N GLY A 91 7.90 20.84 8.08
CA GLY A 91 9.19 21.51 8.26
C GLY A 91 10.33 20.55 8.38
N PRO A 92 10.25 19.61 9.33
CA PRO A 92 11.31 18.64 9.51
C PRO A 92 11.43 17.70 8.29
N ILE A 93 10.35 17.40 7.57
CA ILE A 93 10.39 16.59 6.32
C ILE A 93 11.14 17.36 5.23
N GLN A 94 10.80 18.63 5.01
CA GLN A 94 11.46 19.50 4.05
C GLN A 94 12.94 19.67 4.38
N GLN A 95 13.31 19.89 5.64
CA GLN A 95 14.70 19.99 6.06
C GLN A 95 15.49 18.71 5.76
N LYS A 96 14.89 17.53 6.01
CA LYS A 96 15.53 16.23 5.70
C LYS A 96 15.67 16.00 4.20
N ALA A 97 14.68 16.39 3.40
CA ALA A 97 14.73 16.33 1.94
C ALA A 97 15.82 17.25 1.36
N ASN A 98 15.91 18.49 1.85
CA ASN A 98 16.98 19.43 1.44
C ASN A 98 18.37 18.87 1.79
N ARG A 99 18.53 18.33 3.01
CA ARG A 99 19.78 17.69 3.43
C ARG A 99 20.15 16.47 2.57
N LEU A 100 19.16 15.71 2.09
CA LEU A 100 19.39 14.64 1.14
C LEU A 100 19.89 15.21 -0.19
N ALA A 101 19.21 16.22 -0.73
CA ALA A 101 19.60 16.85 -1.99
C ALA A 101 21.04 17.39 -1.93
N ASP A 102 21.41 18.09 -0.85
CA ASP A 102 22.78 18.60 -0.64
C ASP A 102 23.80 17.47 -0.63
N ARG A 103 23.49 16.34 0.04
CA ARG A 103 24.36 15.16 0.09
C ARG A 103 24.51 14.50 -1.28
N LEU A 104 23.43 14.39 -2.05
CA LEU A 104 23.46 13.83 -3.40
C LEU A 104 24.31 14.69 -4.33
N ILE A 105 24.11 16.01 -4.29
CA ILE A 105 24.89 16.97 -5.08
C ILE A 105 26.37 16.89 -4.70
N GLN A 106 26.68 16.87 -3.41
CA GLN A 106 28.05 16.79 -2.92
C GLN A 106 28.72 15.48 -3.33
N ALA A 107 28.05 14.34 -3.13
CA ALA A 107 28.57 13.04 -3.53
C ALA A 107 28.79 12.94 -5.04
N GLN A 108 27.89 13.52 -5.85
CA GLN A 108 28.06 13.56 -7.30
C GLN A 108 29.30 14.38 -7.70
N LYS A 109 29.53 15.53 -7.06
CA LYS A 109 30.74 16.34 -7.26
C LYS A 109 32.01 15.56 -6.90
N GLU A 110 32.00 14.85 -5.78
CA GLU A 110 33.13 14.05 -5.31
C GLU A 110 33.41 12.81 -6.19
N SER A 111 32.36 12.20 -6.76
CA SER A 111 32.50 11.04 -7.64
C SER A 111 33.22 11.37 -8.96
N GLY A 112 33.20 12.64 -9.38
CA GLY A 112 33.81 13.12 -10.61
C GLY A 112 32.91 12.97 -11.84
N HIS A 113 33.36 13.51 -12.98
CA HIS A 113 32.61 13.43 -14.23
C HIS A 113 32.42 12.00 -14.71
N ASN A 114 31.20 11.70 -15.17
CA ASN A 114 30.80 10.41 -15.76
C ASN A 114 30.83 9.21 -14.81
N LYS A 115 30.81 9.42 -13.48
CA LYS A 115 30.64 8.36 -12.48
C LYS A 115 29.31 8.55 -11.75
N GLY A 116 28.58 7.46 -11.56
CA GLY A 116 27.34 7.45 -10.78
C GLY A 116 27.60 7.25 -9.29
N ILE A 117 26.63 7.65 -8.46
CA ILE A 117 26.62 7.43 -7.02
C ILE A 117 25.51 6.46 -6.63
N LEU A 118 25.72 5.67 -5.59
CA LEU A 118 24.70 4.77 -5.06
C LEU A 118 23.72 5.55 -4.17
N VAL A 119 22.53 5.83 -4.69
CA VAL A 119 21.53 6.69 -4.03
C VAL A 119 20.71 5.96 -2.96
N MET A 120 20.52 4.64 -3.11
CA MET A 120 19.61 3.84 -2.29
C MET A 120 19.83 3.94 -0.76
N PRO A 121 21.06 3.93 -0.24
CA PRO A 121 21.29 4.06 1.21
C PRO A 121 20.76 5.37 1.79
N TRP A 122 20.81 6.46 1.03
CA TRP A 122 20.34 7.76 1.50
C TRP A 122 18.82 7.93 1.34
N LEU A 123 18.22 7.30 0.31
CA LEU A 123 16.76 7.25 0.18
C LEU A 123 16.12 6.43 1.28
N ALA A 124 16.64 5.23 1.55
CA ALA A 124 16.16 4.39 2.65
C ALA A 124 16.22 5.14 3.98
N ARG A 125 17.26 5.95 4.17
CA ARG A 125 17.44 6.79 5.35
C ARG A 125 16.40 7.89 5.46
N LEU A 126 16.12 8.60 4.36
CA LEU A 126 15.06 9.60 4.32
C LEU A 126 13.70 8.97 4.62
N THR A 127 13.39 7.83 4.00
CA THR A 127 12.14 7.10 4.25
C THR A 127 11.99 6.74 5.72
N GLN A 128 13.04 6.21 6.35
CA GLN A 128 13.01 5.89 7.77
C GLN A 128 12.77 7.14 8.64
N ASP A 129 13.49 8.23 8.38
CA ASP A 129 13.37 9.46 9.17
C ASP A 129 11.96 10.09 9.00
N VAL A 130 11.39 10.07 7.79
CA VAL A 130 10.03 10.57 7.50
C VAL A 130 8.97 9.68 8.15
N MET A 131 9.06 8.35 7.97
CA MET A 131 8.12 7.40 8.57
C MET A 131 8.10 7.51 10.09
N SER A 132 9.26 7.76 10.70
CA SER A 132 9.35 7.89 12.15
C SER A 132 8.70 9.15 12.67
N LEU A 133 8.94 10.26 11.99
CA LEU A 133 8.34 11.54 12.32
C LEU A 133 6.82 11.50 12.13
N CYS A 134 6.35 10.97 10.99
CA CYS A 134 4.93 10.92 10.67
C CYS A 134 4.16 9.90 11.52
N LEU A 135 4.70 8.71 11.76
CA LEU A 135 3.95 7.65 12.45
C LEU A 135 4.07 7.70 13.96
N PHE A 136 5.23 8.09 14.47
CA PHE A 136 5.52 8.03 15.90
C PHE A 136 5.66 9.42 16.54
N GLY A 137 5.64 10.50 15.75
CA GLY A 137 5.91 11.84 16.28
C GLY A 137 7.34 11.99 16.81
N TYR A 138 8.22 11.05 16.49
CA TYR A 138 9.61 11.03 16.94
C TYR A 138 10.51 11.19 15.74
N ASP A 139 11.37 12.20 15.82
CA ASP A 139 12.52 12.23 14.95
C ASP A 139 13.51 11.14 15.41
N LEU A 140 13.67 10.06 14.65
CA LEU A 140 14.74 9.08 14.92
C LEU A 140 16.13 9.68 14.69
N GLN A 141 16.24 10.85 14.06
CA GLN A 141 17.44 11.66 14.20
C GLN A 141 17.62 12.07 15.66
N ILE A 142 16.62 12.54 16.43
CA ILE A 142 16.79 12.86 17.87
C ILE A 142 17.32 11.66 18.67
N ALA A 143 16.85 10.43 18.39
CA ALA A 143 17.35 9.23 19.06
C ALA A 143 18.80 8.88 18.66
N GLN A 144 19.18 9.11 17.40
CA GLN A 144 20.57 8.97 16.93
C GLN A 144 21.44 10.20 17.25
N ASP A 145 20.82 11.35 17.48
CA ASP A 145 21.43 12.65 17.76
C ASP A 145 21.69 12.77 19.25
N ARG A 146 20.98 12.06 20.13
CA ARG A 146 21.39 11.87 21.52
C ARG A 146 22.64 10.98 21.65
N LEU A 147 22.89 10.13 20.65
CA LEU A 147 24.11 9.32 20.50
C LEU A 147 25.22 10.08 19.72
N ARG A 148 24.85 11.13 18.98
CA ARG A 148 25.75 11.98 18.18
C ARG A 148 25.94 13.38 18.81
N SER A 149 25.23 13.72 19.88
CA SER A 149 25.35 14.97 20.66
C SER A 149 26.58 14.96 21.56
N GLU A 150 27.24 13.81 21.71
CA GLU A 150 28.66 13.80 22.13
C GLU A 150 29.60 14.31 21.03
N VAL A 151 29.17 14.35 19.76
CA VAL A 151 30.05 14.60 18.60
C VAL A 151 29.82 15.95 17.93
N LEU A 152 28.62 16.56 18.00
CA LEU A 152 28.29 17.71 17.15
C LEU A 152 27.51 18.81 17.89
N ASP A 153 28.15 19.43 18.87
CA ASP A 153 27.90 20.79 19.37
C ASP A 153 28.06 21.90 18.30
N ALA A 154 28.15 21.55 17.01
CA ALA A 154 28.91 22.33 16.05
C ALA A 154 28.14 23.27 15.11
N THR A 155 26.85 23.11 14.81
CA THR A 155 26.29 23.90 13.69
C THR A 155 24.77 24.13 13.76
N ARG A 156 24.41 25.42 13.85
CA ARG A 156 23.11 26.00 14.17
C ARG A 156 22.36 26.52 12.91
N LEU A 157 21.02 26.45 12.92
CA LEU A 157 20.00 27.38 12.33
C LEU A 157 19.37 27.12 10.92
N SER A 158 18.26 26.35 10.94
CA SER A 158 16.87 26.64 10.43
C SER A 158 16.56 27.11 8.99
N SER A 159 15.55 26.48 8.34
CA SER A 159 14.69 27.06 7.28
C SER A 159 13.34 26.30 7.14
N SER A 160 12.30 27.01 6.67
CA SER A 160 10.83 26.84 6.93
C SER A 160 10.03 25.84 6.04
N PRO A 161 8.87 25.28 6.50
CA PRO A 161 8.07 24.13 5.96
C PRO A 161 7.13 24.29 4.76
N ASP A 162 6.67 25.51 4.47
CA ASP A 162 5.39 25.69 3.76
C ASP A 162 5.48 25.54 2.23
N ALA A 163 6.70 25.43 1.68
CA ALA A 163 6.93 25.35 0.23
C ALA A 163 6.80 23.92 -0.34
N VAL A 164 6.89 22.88 0.49
CA VAL A 164 6.81 21.47 0.05
C VAL A 164 5.37 20.95 -0.07
N GLN A 165 4.42 21.68 0.50
CA GLN A 165 3.03 21.21 0.69
C GLN A 165 2.19 21.21 -0.61
N ASN A 166 2.68 21.80 -1.71
CA ASN A 166 1.93 22.01 -2.95
C ASN A 166 2.77 21.70 -4.22
N LEU A 167 3.25 20.46 -4.38
CA LEU A 167 3.99 20.02 -5.58
C LEU A 167 3.14 19.05 -6.42
N PRO A 168 2.32 19.53 -7.38
CA PRO A 168 1.39 18.69 -8.13
C PRO A 168 2.09 17.57 -8.91
N TYR A 169 3.22 17.87 -9.56
CA TYR A 169 3.98 16.85 -10.29
C TYR A 169 4.58 15.78 -9.37
N LEU A 170 5.08 16.16 -8.18
CA LEU A 170 5.56 15.18 -7.20
C LEU A 170 4.44 14.24 -6.76
N THR A 171 3.24 14.78 -6.53
CA THR A 171 2.05 13.98 -6.23
C THR A 171 1.71 13.02 -7.38
N SER A 172 1.73 13.48 -8.63
CA SER A 172 1.50 12.62 -9.80
C SER A 172 2.54 11.50 -9.90
N VAL A 173 3.83 11.81 -9.72
CA VAL A 173 4.91 10.83 -9.67
C VAL A 173 4.68 9.79 -8.57
N ILE A 174 4.29 10.22 -7.37
CA ILE A 174 4.00 9.29 -6.25
C ILE A 174 2.83 8.37 -6.60
N TYR A 175 1.73 8.91 -7.13
CA TYR A 175 0.58 8.10 -7.52
C TYR A 175 0.92 7.12 -8.63
N GLU A 176 1.71 7.54 -9.61
CA GLU A 176 2.12 6.70 -10.71
C GLU A 176 3.06 5.56 -10.27
N VAL A 177 3.96 5.84 -9.31
CA VAL A 177 4.76 4.79 -8.65
C VAL A 177 3.85 3.81 -7.90
N LEU A 178 2.87 4.29 -7.13
CA LEU A 178 1.94 3.43 -6.40
C LEU A 178 1.02 2.62 -7.33
N ARG A 179 0.73 3.13 -8.53
CA ARG A 179 -0.04 2.45 -9.57
C ARG A 179 0.73 1.25 -10.11
N LEU A 180 1.98 1.46 -10.55
CA LEU A 180 2.83 0.41 -11.13
C LEU A 180 3.48 -0.51 -10.09
N TYR A 181 3.74 0.00 -8.89
CA TYR A 181 4.45 -0.71 -7.82
C TYR A 181 3.67 -0.61 -6.49
N PRO A 182 2.45 -1.16 -6.42
CA PRO A 182 1.66 -1.09 -5.20
C PRO A 182 2.35 -1.86 -4.06
N PRO A 183 2.50 -1.27 -2.86
CA PRO A 183 3.11 -1.94 -1.71
C PRO A 183 2.37 -3.21 -1.27
N VAL A 184 1.07 -3.27 -1.54
CA VAL A 184 0.23 -4.47 -1.37
C VAL A 184 -0.31 -4.84 -2.74
N VAL A 185 0.25 -5.89 -3.32
CA VAL A 185 -0.15 -6.38 -4.65
C VAL A 185 -1.47 -7.13 -4.58
N GLU A 186 -1.68 -7.92 -3.53
CA GLU A 186 -2.85 -8.77 -3.36
C GLU A 186 -3.31 -8.76 -1.91
N MET A 187 -4.63 -8.80 -1.73
CA MET A 187 -5.26 -8.97 -0.44
C MET A 187 -6.44 -9.91 -0.58
N ILE A 188 -6.40 -11.02 0.14
CA ILE A 188 -7.53 -11.94 0.29
C ILE A 188 -8.11 -11.60 1.65
N ASN A 189 -9.20 -10.85 1.71
CA ASN A 189 -9.83 -10.47 2.97
C ASN A 189 -11.37 -10.52 2.92
N HIS A 190 -11.98 -10.91 1.80
CA HIS A 190 -13.42 -11.07 1.69
C HIS A 190 -13.81 -12.56 1.64
N THR A 191 -15.01 -12.88 2.10
CA THR A 191 -15.59 -14.22 1.97
C THR A 191 -17.07 -14.10 1.64
N SER A 192 -17.56 -14.89 0.70
CA SER A 192 -18.99 -14.93 0.37
C SER A 192 -19.81 -15.48 1.54
N ALA A 193 -20.70 -14.67 2.12
CA ALA A 193 -21.57 -15.09 3.21
C ALA A 193 -22.75 -15.97 2.74
N ARG A 194 -23.14 -15.84 1.47
CA ARG A 194 -24.25 -16.54 0.83
C ARG A 194 -24.02 -16.68 -0.67
N ALA A 195 -24.74 -17.60 -1.31
CA ALA A 195 -24.68 -17.78 -2.75
C ALA A 195 -25.01 -16.46 -3.45
N ALA A 196 -24.15 -16.07 -4.40
CA ALA A 196 -24.21 -14.77 -5.05
C ALA A 196 -23.67 -14.85 -6.49
N TYR A 197 -23.81 -13.76 -7.24
CA TYR A 197 -23.20 -13.61 -8.56
C TYR A 197 -22.27 -12.39 -8.54
N LEU A 198 -20.96 -12.62 -8.59
CA LEU A 198 -19.97 -11.54 -8.66
C LEU A 198 -20.11 -10.81 -10.00
N GLY A 199 -20.30 -9.50 -9.93
CA GLY A 199 -20.61 -8.65 -11.08
C GLY A 199 -21.90 -9.04 -11.81
N GLY A 200 -22.81 -9.75 -11.15
CA GLY A 200 -24.02 -10.31 -11.76
C GLY A 200 -23.77 -11.42 -12.78
N LYS A 201 -22.53 -11.91 -12.94
CA LYS A 201 -22.13 -12.86 -14.00
C LYS A 201 -21.59 -14.16 -13.46
N PHE A 202 -20.75 -14.11 -12.42
CA PHE A 202 -20.01 -15.29 -11.96
C PHE A 202 -20.61 -15.86 -10.67
N PRO A 203 -21.16 -17.09 -10.69
CA PRO A 203 -21.75 -17.69 -9.50
C PRO A 203 -20.67 -17.98 -8.44
N ILE A 204 -20.93 -17.56 -7.21
CA ILE A 204 -20.05 -17.73 -6.04
C ILE A 204 -20.80 -18.53 -4.99
N GLN A 205 -20.16 -19.57 -4.46
CA GLN A 205 -20.71 -20.40 -3.39
C GLN A 205 -20.46 -19.75 -2.02
N PRO A 206 -21.36 -19.93 -1.03
CA PRO A 206 -21.10 -19.52 0.35
C PRO A 206 -19.77 -20.09 0.86
N GLY A 207 -19.03 -19.31 1.66
CA GLY A 207 -17.73 -19.67 2.19
C GLY A 207 -16.56 -19.51 1.22
N THR A 208 -16.80 -19.12 -0.04
CA THR A 208 -15.73 -18.87 -1.00
C THR A 208 -14.93 -17.64 -0.59
N ASN A 209 -13.62 -17.79 -0.43
CA ASN A 209 -12.72 -16.67 -0.18
C ASN A 209 -12.51 -15.87 -1.46
N ILE A 210 -12.51 -14.54 -1.33
CA ILE A 210 -12.34 -13.62 -2.44
C ILE A 210 -11.25 -12.61 -2.06
N GLY A 211 -10.31 -12.45 -2.96
CA GLY A 211 -9.27 -11.43 -2.88
C GLY A 211 -9.31 -10.51 -4.08
N TRP A 212 -8.50 -9.46 -3.99
CA TRP A 212 -8.32 -8.49 -5.06
C TRP A 212 -6.84 -8.25 -5.31
N ASN A 213 -6.51 -7.89 -6.54
CA ASN A 213 -5.15 -7.61 -6.96
C ASN A 213 -5.02 -6.14 -7.38
N ALA A 214 -4.26 -5.35 -6.61
CA ALA A 214 -4.04 -3.94 -6.89
C ALA A 214 -3.37 -3.75 -8.25
N TYR A 215 -2.30 -4.50 -8.51
CA TYR A 215 -1.52 -4.36 -9.74
C TYR A 215 -2.36 -4.64 -11.00
N GLY A 216 -3.13 -5.73 -10.99
CA GLY A 216 -3.99 -6.11 -12.11
C GLY A 216 -5.07 -5.09 -12.42
N VAL A 217 -5.60 -4.39 -11.40
CA VAL A 217 -6.57 -3.30 -11.59
C VAL A 217 -5.86 -2.03 -12.07
N HIS A 218 -4.71 -1.71 -11.48
CA HIS A 218 -3.92 -0.51 -11.76
C HIS A 218 -3.17 -0.54 -13.10
N THR A 219 -3.07 -1.70 -13.73
CA THR A 219 -2.43 -1.89 -15.05
C THR A 219 -3.39 -2.48 -16.09
N ASN A 220 -4.70 -2.47 -15.81
CA ASN A 220 -5.70 -2.94 -16.76
C ASN A 220 -5.81 -1.99 -17.97
N PRO A 221 -5.51 -2.44 -19.20
CA PRO A 221 -5.61 -1.60 -20.39
C PRO A 221 -7.03 -1.09 -20.69
N ASP A 222 -8.07 -1.82 -20.28
CA ASP A 222 -9.46 -1.39 -20.46
C ASP A 222 -9.80 -0.12 -19.65
N LEU A 223 -9.02 0.15 -18.60
CA LEU A 223 -9.15 1.36 -17.76
C LEU A 223 -8.10 2.42 -18.07
N TRP A 224 -6.85 2.00 -18.22
CA TRP A 224 -5.68 2.87 -18.27
C TRP A 224 -5.16 3.12 -19.68
N GLY A 225 -5.72 2.45 -20.69
CA GLY A 225 -5.26 2.57 -22.08
C GLY A 225 -4.17 1.56 -22.44
N ALA A 226 -3.70 1.62 -23.68
CA ALA A 226 -2.71 0.67 -24.19
C ALA A 226 -1.34 0.79 -23.50
N ASP A 227 -1.05 1.95 -22.92
CA ASP A 227 0.15 2.30 -22.16
C ASP A 227 0.01 2.02 -20.65
N ALA A 228 -0.99 1.23 -20.23
CA ALA A 228 -1.23 0.90 -18.83
C ALA A 228 -0.02 0.30 -18.09
N GLY A 229 0.94 -0.29 -18.81
CA GLY A 229 2.19 -0.82 -18.24
C GLY A 229 3.32 0.20 -18.13
N ASP A 230 3.19 1.36 -18.78
CA ASP A 230 4.23 2.38 -18.87
C ASP A 230 4.10 3.38 -17.71
N PHE A 231 5.23 3.95 -17.29
CA PHE A 231 5.27 5.01 -16.28
C PHE A 231 5.03 6.36 -16.95
N ASN A 232 3.89 6.98 -16.67
CA ASN A 232 3.50 8.28 -17.20
C ASN A 232 2.85 9.16 -16.10
N PRO A 233 3.62 10.04 -15.45
CA PRO A 233 3.12 10.89 -14.37
C PRO A 233 2.55 12.25 -14.84
N GLU A 234 2.43 12.49 -16.15
CA GLU A 234 1.90 13.74 -16.74
C GLU A 234 0.37 13.83 -16.67
#